data_AF-A0A926IA81-F1
#
_entry.id   AF-A0A926IA81-F1
#
_cell.length_a   1.000
_cell.length_b   1.000
_cell.length_c   1.000
_cell.angle_alpha   90.00
_cell.angle_beta   90.00
_cell.angle_gamma   90.00
#
_symmetry.space_group_name_H-M   'P 1'
#
loop_
_entity.id
_entity.type
_entity.pdbx_description
1 polymer ?
#
loop_
_entity_poly.entity_id
_entity_poly.type
_entity_poly.pdbx_seq_one_letter_code
_entity_poly.pdbx_strand_id
1 'polypeptide(L)'
;MNNMRGFYDHPAFDGIDKNFLLNVDRTLRNISGKDPTEVLAAIMAISNEAKRYNVQMTPERQQALMMHLRNCLPANKRTQFDSLLRMMMSNM
;
A
#
# COMPACT_ATOMS: atom_id res chain seq x y z
N MET A 1 -10.12 -19.97 -6.96
CA MET A 1 -9.48 -18.87 -7.71
C MET A 1 -9.92 -17.57 -7.07
N ASN A 2 -9.11 -17.00 -6.16
CA ASN A 2 -9.48 -15.74 -5.51
C ASN A 2 -9.24 -14.59 -6.48
N ASN A 3 -10.32 -14.00 -7.00
CA ASN A 3 -10.31 -12.78 -7.81
C ASN A 3 -9.82 -11.60 -6.97
N MET A 4 -8.51 -11.42 -6.91
CA MET A 4 -7.90 -10.17 -6.46
C MET A 4 -8.00 -9.22 -7.64
N ARG A 5 -9.07 -8.41 -7.72
CA ARG A 5 -9.04 -7.18 -8.54
C ARG A 5 -7.78 -6.43 -8.10
N GLY A 6 -6.82 -6.33 -9.00
CA GLY A 6 -5.47 -5.94 -8.64
C GLY A 6 -5.46 -4.50 -8.17
N PHE A 7 -4.47 -4.14 -7.37
CA PHE A 7 -4.17 -2.74 -7.03
C PHE A 7 -4.24 -1.80 -8.26
N TYR A 8 -3.86 -2.32 -9.43
CA TYR A 8 -3.86 -1.64 -10.73
C TYR A 8 -5.24 -1.33 -11.31
N ASP A 9 -6.30 -2.02 -10.86
CA ASP A 9 -7.67 -1.83 -11.36
C ASP A 9 -8.45 -0.78 -10.56
N HIS A 10 -7.83 -0.18 -9.52
CA HIS A 10 -8.51 0.78 -8.67
C HIS A 10 -8.56 2.17 -9.35
N PRO A 11 -9.74 2.82 -9.47
CA PRO A 11 -9.89 4.09 -10.18
C PRO A 11 -8.96 5.22 -9.71
N ALA A 12 -8.55 5.20 -8.44
CA ALA A 12 -7.58 6.17 -7.90
C ALA A 12 -6.20 6.16 -8.59
N PHE A 13 -5.87 5.07 -9.30
CA PHE A 13 -4.61 4.90 -10.02
C PHE A 13 -4.76 5.01 -11.55
N ASP A 14 -5.93 5.46 -12.04
CA ASP A 14 -6.09 5.73 -13.46
C ASP A 14 -5.10 6.81 -13.93
N GLY A 15 -4.52 6.60 -15.11
CA GLY A 15 -3.47 7.47 -15.67
C GLY A 15 -2.10 7.42 -14.96
N ILE A 16 -1.90 6.55 -13.96
CA ILE A 16 -0.59 6.37 -13.31
C ILE A 16 0.31 5.45 -14.13
N ASP A 17 1.61 5.74 -14.12
CA ASP A 17 2.63 4.93 -14.79
C ASP A 17 2.54 3.45 -14.37
N LYS A 18 2.43 2.56 -15.36
CA LYS A 18 2.26 1.12 -15.12
C LYS A 18 3.47 0.49 -14.41
N ASN A 19 4.68 0.99 -14.64
CA ASN A 19 5.88 0.49 -13.96
C ASN A 19 5.88 0.84 -12.48
N PHE A 20 5.40 2.04 -12.11
CA PHE A 20 5.15 2.37 -10.71
C PHE A 20 4.16 1.40 -10.08
N LEU A 21 3.02 1.15 -10.74
CA LEU A 21 2.00 0.23 -10.22
C LEU A 21 2.51 -1.21 -10.09
N LEU A 22 3.34 -1.67 -11.03
CA LEU A 22 4.00 -2.98 -10.96
C LEU A 22 4.99 -3.06 -9.79
N ASN A 23 5.77 -2.00 -9.54
CA ASN A 23 6.72 -1.97 -8.44
C ASN A 23 6.02 -1.92 -7.07
N VAL A 24 4.90 -1.18 -6.99
CA VAL A 24 4.05 -1.18 -5.81
C VAL A 24 3.52 -2.58 -5.55
N ASP A 25 2.91 -3.24 -6.54
CA ASP A 25 2.39 -4.60 -6.34
C ASP A 25 3.47 -5.63 -5.97
N ARG A 26 4.66 -5.57 -6.58
CA ARG A 26 5.79 -6.41 -6.16
C ARG A 26 6.16 -6.17 -4.70
N THR A 27 6.20 -4.90 -4.28
CA THR A 27 6.44 -4.54 -2.89
C THR A 27 5.35 -5.12 -2.00
N LEU A 28 4.07 -5.02 -2.39
CA LEU A 28 2.93 -5.54 -1.63
C LEU A 28 2.96 -7.07 -1.48
N ARG A 29 3.28 -7.80 -2.55
CA ARG A 29 3.41 -9.28 -2.52
C ARG A 29 4.52 -9.73 -1.58
N ASN A 30 5.61 -8.98 -1.49
CA ASN A 30 6.72 -9.27 -0.59
C ASN A 30 6.41 -9.07 0.90
N ILE A 31 5.27 -8.47 1.24
CA ILE A 31 4.82 -8.24 2.63
C ILE A 31 3.81 -9.32 3.07
N SER A 32 3.28 -10.11 2.13
CA SER A 32 2.26 -11.12 2.45
C SER A 32 2.82 -12.14 3.45
N GLY A 33 2.17 -12.24 4.63
CA GLY A 33 2.59 -13.13 5.72
C GLY A 33 3.67 -12.57 6.67
N LYS A 34 4.11 -11.32 6.48
CA LYS A 34 5.17 -10.70 7.28
C LYS A 34 4.67 -9.81 8.43
N ASP A 35 5.58 -9.41 9.31
CA ASP A 35 5.27 -8.63 10.52
C ASP A 35 4.88 -7.16 10.21
N PRO A 36 4.02 -6.49 11.01
CA PRO A 36 3.59 -5.11 10.78
C PRO A 36 4.73 -4.09 10.60
N THR A 37 5.89 -4.34 11.20
CA THR A 37 7.08 -3.49 11.04
C THR A 37 7.63 -3.49 9.60
N GLU A 38 7.51 -4.58 8.86
CA GLU A 38 7.90 -4.64 7.44
C GLU A 38 6.91 -3.88 6.54
N VAL A 39 5.68 -3.69 7.01
CA VAL A 39 4.67 -2.91 6.30
C VAL A 39 5.04 -1.42 6.28
N LEU A 40 5.65 -0.91 7.36
CA LEU A 40 6.18 0.46 7.38
C LEU A 40 7.29 0.65 6.35
N ALA A 41 8.22 -0.31 6.27
CA ALA A 41 9.30 -0.28 5.29
C ALA A 41 8.74 -0.25 3.86
N ALA A 42 7.68 -1.00 3.60
CA ALA A 42 6.98 -0.97 2.32
C ALA A 42 6.28 0.37 2.04
N ILE A 43 5.60 0.97 3.02
CA ILE A 43 4.97 2.29 2.87
C ILE A 43 6.04 3.34 2.52
N MET A 44 7.20 3.31 3.18
CA MET A 44 8.32 4.20 2.87
C MET A 44 8.90 3.94 1.48
N ALA A 45 9.09 2.67 1.10
CA ALA A 45 9.57 2.29 -0.22
C ALA A 45 8.63 2.80 -1.33
N ILE A 46 7.32 2.59 -1.18
CA ILE A 46 6.29 3.06 -2.12
C ILE A 46 6.25 4.59 -2.17
N SER A 47 6.44 5.27 -1.04
CA SER A 47 6.50 6.74 -1.01
C SER A 47 7.72 7.28 -1.76
N ASN A 48 8.86 6.60 -1.67
CA ASN A 48 10.06 6.96 -2.43
C ASN A 48 9.90 6.65 -3.92
N GLU A 49 9.27 5.52 -4.26
CA GLU A 49 8.91 5.17 -5.63
C GLU A 49 7.98 6.23 -6.23
N ALA A 50 6.96 6.68 -5.50
CA ALA A 50 6.03 7.69 -5.96
C ALA A 50 6.75 9.01 -6.31
N LYS A 51 7.72 9.43 -5.48
CA LYS A 51 8.58 10.58 -5.79
C LYS A 51 9.39 10.38 -7.07
N ARG A 52 9.96 9.19 -7.29
CA ARG A 52 10.76 8.87 -8.49
C ARG A 52 9.93 8.92 -9.77
N TYR A 53 8.67 8.50 -9.71
CA TYR A 53 7.74 8.52 -10.85
C TYR A 53 6.90 9.80 -10.93
N ASN A 54 7.19 10.80 -10.08
CA ASN A 54 6.43 12.04 -9.98
C ASN A 54 4.92 11.82 -9.75
N VAL A 55 4.58 10.74 -9.03
CA VAL A 55 3.22 10.38 -8.65
C VAL A 55 2.85 11.09 -7.36
N GLN A 56 1.85 11.97 -7.43
CA GLN A 56 1.29 12.57 -6.24
C GLN A 56 0.44 11.56 -5.48
N MET A 57 0.80 11.30 -4.21
CA MET A 57 0.01 10.48 -3.30
C MET A 57 -1.11 11.33 -2.70
N THR A 58 -2.21 11.52 -3.45
CA THR A 58 -3.42 12.21 -2.95
C THR A 58 -4.07 11.41 -1.81
N PRO A 59 -4.94 12.02 -0.99
CA PRO A 59 -5.65 11.31 0.06
C PRO A 59 -6.38 10.05 -0.44
N GLU A 60 -7.02 10.09 -1.61
CA GLU A 60 -7.70 8.91 -2.17
C GLU A 60 -6.71 7.79 -2.52
N ARG A 61 -5.54 8.14 -3.10
CA ARG A 61 -4.50 7.17 -3.45
C ARG A 61 -3.85 6.56 -2.22
N GLN A 62 -3.61 7.36 -1.19
CA GLN A 62 -3.10 6.89 0.09
C GLN A 62 -4.08 5.92 0.74
N GLN A 63 -5.38 6.26 0.76
CA GLN A 63 -6.42 5.40 1.31
C GLN A 63 -6.53 4.09 0.54
N ALA A 64 -6.53 4.13 -0.80
CA ALA A 64 -6.55 2.94 -1.65
C ALA A 64 -5.34 2.03 -1.38
N LEU A 65 -4.14 2.62 -1.26
CA LEU A 65 -2.93 1.89 -0.94
C LEU A 65 -2.98 1.24 0.46
N MET A 66 -3.42 1.98 1.48
CA MET A 66 -3.57 1.48 2.85
C MET A 66 -4.57 0.33 2.93
N MET A 67 -5.70 0.42 2.23
CA MET A 67 -6.67 -0.68 2.17
C MET A 67 -6.07 -1.93 1.51
N HIS A 68 -5.27 -1.76 0.46
CA HIS A 68 -4.62 -2.89 -0.20
C HIS A 68 -3.58 -3.55 0.71
N LEU A 69 -2.71 -2.75 1.34
CA LEU A 69 -1.75 -3.21 2.35
C LEU A 69 -2.44 -4.01 3.46
N ARG A 70 -3.53 -3.48 4.01
CA ARG A 70 -4.34 -4.15 5.03
C ARG A 70 -4.88 -5.49 4.56
N ASN A 71 -5.34 -5.58 3.31
CA ASN A 71 -5.92 -6.81 2.77
C ASN A 71 -4.86 -7.88 2.48
N CYS A 72 -3.62 -7.48 2.18
CA CYS A 72 -2.48 -8.39 2.04
C CYS A 72 -2.01 -9.00 3.35
N LEU A 73 -2.37 -8.41 4.50
CA LEU A 73 -2.03 -8.93 5.82
C LEU A 73 -3.00 -10.01 6.30
N PRO A 74 -2.50 -11.02 7.04
CA PRO A 74 -3.33 -11.97 7.77
C PRO A 74 -4.33 -11.28 8.70
N ALA A 75 -5.54 -11.84 8.85
CA ALA A 75 -6.63 -11.21 9.60
C ALA A 75 -6.24 -10.82 11.04
N ASN A 76 -5.44 -11.65 11.71
CA ASN A 76 -4.92 -11.41 13.06
C ASN A 76 -3.87 -10.28 13.15
N LYS A 77 -3.31 -9.84 12.02
CA LYS A 77 -2.33 -8.74 11.93
C LYS A 77 -2.96 -7.43 11.43
N ARG A 78 -4.18 -7.47 10.88
CA ARG A 78 -4.90 -6.28 10.38
C ARG A 78 -5.17 -5.26 11.48
N THR A 79 -5.59 -5.70 12.67
CA THR A 79 -5.86 -4.79 13.80
C THR A 79 -4.59 -4.09 14.27
N GLN A 80 -3.45 -4.80 14.33
CA GLN A 80 -2.16 -4.20 14.66
C GLN A 80 -1.76 -3.16 13.60
N PHE A 81 -1.96 -3.46 12.32
CA PHE A 81 -1.71 -2.53 11.23
C PHE A 81 -2.60 -1.28 11.31
N ASP A 82 -3.90 -1.44 11.56
CA ASP A 82 -4.85 -0.33 11.71
C ASP A 82 -4.45 0.61 12.88
N SER A 83 -3.98 0.05 14.00
CA SER A 83 -3.44 0.83 15.12
C SER A 83 -2.17 1.58 14.73
N LEU A 84 -1.28 0.94 13.97
CA LEU A 84 0.00 1.52 13.52
C LEU A 84 -0.24 2.69 12.56
N LEU A 85 -1.20 2.54 11.63
CA LEU A 85 -1.62 3.61 10.74
C LEU A 85 -2.21 4.80 11.49
N ARG A 86 -3.08 4.55 12.49
CA ARG A 86 -3.64 5.63 13.33
C ARG A 86 -2.54 6.40 14.05
N MET A 87 -1.55 5.70 14.60
CA MET A 87 -0.43 6.34 15.29
C MET A 87 0.40 7.24 14.37
N MET A 88 0.63 6.83 13.11
CA MET A 88 1.29 7.67 12.12
C MET A 88 0.47 8.90 11.73
N MET A 89 -0.83 8.73 11.49
CA MET A 89 -1.72 9.83 11.08
C MET A 89 -2.00 10.82 12.20
N SER A 90 -1.94 10.39 13.46
CA SER A 90 -2.07 11.29 14.63
C SER A 90 -0.80 12.09 14.94
N ASN A 91 0.35 11.67 14.39
CA ASN A 91 1.65 12.31 14.61
C ASN A 91 2.14 13.14 13.40
N MET A 92 1.34 13.25 12.33
CA MET A 92 1.55 14.19 11.22
C MET A 92 0.63 15.40 11.39
#